data_AF-A0A7Z2GNM4-F1
#
_entry.id   AF-A0A7Z2GNM4-F1
#
_cell.length_a   1.000
_cell.length_b   1.000
_cell.length_c   1.000
_cell.angle_alpha   90.00
_cell.angle_beta   90.00
_cell.angle_gamma   90.00
#
_symmetry.space_group_name_H-M   'P 1'
#
loop_
_entity.id
_entity.type
_entity.pdbx_description
1 polymer ?
#
loop_
_entity_poly.entity_id
_entity_poly.type
_entity_poly.pdbx_seq_one_letter_code
_entity_poly.pdbx_strand_id
1 'polypeptide(L)'
;MNVKLRTSPETAVDPDDAPELTEEWFEQADFYIGDKLIRRGRPAGSNKTPTTIRLDDDILEAFKATGPRWQSRLNAAVRDWLKTHSPDEVTI
;
A
#
# COMPACT_ATOMS: atom_id res chain seq x y z
N MET A 1 12.51 44.02 -31.82
CA MET A 1 12.28 42.76 -31.08
C MET A 1 13.42 41.82 -31.48
N ASN A 2 14.43 41.61 -30.64
CA ASN A 2 15.60 40.79 -30.99
C ASN A 2 15.68 39.59 -30.04
N VAL A 3 15.62 38.37 -30.58
CA VAL A 3 15.90 37.13 -29.84
C VAL A 3 17.27 36.61 -30.27
N LYS A 4 18.20 36.54 -29.33
CA LYS A 4 19.55 36.03 -29.52
C LYS A 4 19.53 34.53 -29.15
N LEU A 5 19.66 33.66 -30.16
CA LEU A 5 19.79 32.23 -29.97
C LEU A 5 21.19 31.94 -29.42
N ARG A 6 21.27 31.27 -28.26
CA ARG A 6 22.53 30.85 -27.64
C ARG A 6 22.83 29.41 -28.08
N THR A 7 23.89 29.24 -28.87
CA THR A 7 24.53 27.96 -29.17
C THR A 7 24.93 27.27 -27.86
N SER A 8 24.49 26.02 -27.68
CA SER A 8 25.01 25.10 -26.65
C SER A 8 26.17 24.28 -27.22
N PRO A 9 27.19 23.97 -26.41
CA PRO A 9 28.40 23.26 -26.84
C PRO A 9 28.16 21.77 -27.10
N GLU A 10 28.89 21.25 -28.11
CA GLU A 10 29.03 19.85 -28.49
C GLU A 10 29.56 18.99 -27.34
N THR A 11 28.75 18.04 -26.88
CA THR A 11 29.23 16.79 -26.29
C THR A 11 28.10 15.76 -26.43
N ALA A 12 27.90 15.31 -27.67
CA ALA A 12 27.04 14.17 -27.93
C ALA A 12 27.80 12.91 -27.53
N VAL A 13 27.34 12.26 -26.45
CA VAL A 13 27.73 10.90 -26.09
C VAL A 13 27.07 9.96 -27.12
N ASP A 14 27.86 9.05 -27.71
CA ASP A 14 27.38 8.12 -28.74
C ASP A 14 26.29 7.19 -28.15
N PRO A 15 25.14 7.04 -28.81
CA PRO A 15 24.00 6.29 -28.29
C PRO A 15 24.20 4.77 -28.19
N ASP A 16 25.29 4.19 -28.71
CA ASP A 16 25.56 2.74 -28.67
C ASP A 16 26.57 2.31 -27.60
N ASP A 17 27.18 3.24 -26.85
CA ASP A 17 28.00 2.90 -25.68
C ASP A 17 27.10 2.81 -24.44
N ALA A 18 26.29 1.75 -24.38
CA ALA A 18 25.43 1.48 -23.24
C ALA A 18 26.30 1.14 -22.00
N PRO A 19 26.12 1.82 -20.86
CA PRO A 19 26.87 1.51 -19.65
C PRO A 19 26.59 0.07 -19.20
N GLU A 20 27.59 -0.61 -18.65
CA GLU A 20 27.39 -1.94 -18.11
C GLU A 20 26.27 -1.93 -17.05
N LEU A 21 25.38 -2.93 -17.12
CA LEU A 21 24.24 -3.09 -16.21
C LEU A 21 24.74 -3.50 -14.82
N THR A 22 25.25 -2.53 -14.06
CA THR A 22 25.70 -2.75 -12.68
C THR A 22 24.51 -3.01 -11.75
N GLU A 23 24.76 -3.65 -10.61
CA GLU A 23 23.74 -3.93 -9.59
C GLU A 23 22.99 -2.65 -9.15
N GLU A 24 23.68 -1.51 -9.13
CA GLU A 24 23.13 -0.18 -8.83
C GLU A 24 22.10 0.28 -9.88
N TRP A 25 22.30 -0.10 -11.14
CA TRP A 25 21.34 0.16 -12.23
C TRP A 25 20.06 -0.66 -12.06
N PHE A 26 20.18 -1.92 -11.64
CA PHE A 26 19.04 -2.77 -11.29
C PHE A 26 18.29 -2.28 -10.04
N GLU A 27 18.97 -1.65 -9.10
CA GLU A 27 18.34 -1.12 -7.88
C GLU A 27 17.38 0.06 -8.17
N GLN A 28 17.66 0.84 -9.22
CA GLN A 28 16.78 1.91 -9.70
C GLN A 28 15.80 1.47 -10.80
N ALA A 29 15.93 0.24 -11.31
CA ALA A 29 15.15 -0.21 -12.45
C ALA A 29 13.68 -0.44 -12.09
N ASP A 30 12.81 0.19 -12.88
CA ASP A 30 11.38 -0.01 -12.88
C ASP A 30 11.06 -1.41 -13.49
N PHE A 31 10.55 -2.34 -12.69
CA PHE A 31 10.28 -3.72 -13.13
C PHE A 31 8.94 -3.80 -13.89
N TYR A 32 8.92 -4.35 -15.10
CA TYR A 32 7.72 -4.52 -15.93
C TYR A 32 7.38 -6.01 -16.12
N ILE A 33 6.09 -6.37 -16.10
CA ILE A 33 5.59 -7.64 -16.68
C ILE A 33 4.62 -7.29 -17.82
N GLY A 34 5.00 -7.61 -19.06
CA GLY A 34 4.30 -7.10 -20.25
C GLY A 34 4.36 -5.58 -20.32
N ASP A 35 3.28 -4.92 -20.72
CA ASP A 35 3.17 -3.45 -20.73
C ASP A 35 2.92 -2.83 -19.34
N LYS A 36 2.98 -3.62 -18.26
CA LYS A 36 2.59 -3.16 -16.92
C LYS A 36 3.81 -2.88 -16.04
N LEU A 37 4.02 -1.61 -15.72
CA LEU A 37 4.99 -1.17 -14.72
C LEU A 37 4.58 -1.65 -13.33
N ILE A 38 5.40 -2.49 -12.72
CA ILE A 38 5.26 -2.97 -11.35
C ILE A 38 6.03 -2.02 -10.45
N ARG A 39 5.45 -0.85 -10.20
CA ARG A 39 5.94 0.05 -9.17
C ARG A 39 5.91 -0.71 -7.84
N ARG A 40 7.05 -0.82 -7.16
CA ARG A 40 7.14 -1.23 -5.75
C ARG A 40 6.45 -0.15 -4.91
N GLY A 41 5.12 -0.19 -4.93
CA GLY A 41 4.26 0.88 -4.44
C GLY A 41 4.43 1.10 -2.94
N ARG A 42 4.39 2.39 -2.56
CA ARG A 42 4.09 2.99 -1.24
C ARG A 42 3.73 1.97 -0.15
N PRO A 43 4.34 2.01 1.06
CA PRO A 43 4.09 1.04 2.13
C PRO A 43 2.59 0.81 2.24
N ALA A 44 2.19 -0.46 2.08
CA ALA A 44 0.79 -0.84 1.99
C ALA A 44 0.00 -0.11 3.07
N GLY A 45 -0.94 0.73 2.63
CA GLY A 45 -1.85 1.41 3.54
C GLY A 45 -2.51 0.38 4.45
N SER A 46 -2.87 0.81 5.65
CA SER A 46 -3.56 -0.03 6.65
C SER A 46 -4.52 -1.04 5.99
N ASN A 47 -4.31 -2.34 6.23
CA ASN A 47 -5.21 -3.43 5.78
C ASN A 47 -6.56 -3.44 6.53
N LYS A 48 -7.01 -2.27 6.99
CA LYS A 48 -8.26 -2.08 7.73
C LYS A 48 -9.12 -1.12 6.93
N THR A 49 -10.24 -1.63 6.44
CA THR A 49 -11.26 -0.80 5.80
C THR A 49 -12.17 -0.24 6.89
N PRO A 50 -12.36 1.10 6.98
CA PRO A 50 -13.38 1.65 7.86
C PRO A 50 -14.76 1.27 7.34
N THR A 51 -15.54 0.60 8.19
CA THR A 51 -16.90 0.16 7.86
C THR A 51 -17.84 0.54 8.99
N THR A 52 -19.06 0.96 8.64
CA THR A 52 -20.13 1.23 9.60
C THR A 52 -21.03 -0.01 9.70
N ILE A 53 -21.05 -0.65 10.87
CA ILE A 53 -21.94 -1.76 11.21
C ILE A 53 -22.75 -1.41 12.47
N ARG A 54 -23.94 -2.01 12.61
CA ARG A 54 -24.71 -1.94 13.86
C ARG A 54 -24.30 -3.10 14.75
N LEU A 55 -24.15 -2.82 16.04
CA LEU A 55 -23.86 -3.78 17.09
C LEU A 55 -24.94 -3.61 18.16
N ASP A 56 -25.30 -4.69 18.84
CA ASP A 56 -26.20 -4.63 19.98
C ASP A 56 -25.59 -3.78 21.11
N ASP A 57 -26.45 -3.08 21.86
CA ASP A 57 -26.01 -2.15 22.90
C ASP A 57 -25.24 -2.85 24.01
N ASP A 58 -25.60 -4.08 24.38
CA ASP A 58 -24.91 -4.86 25.41
C ASP A 58 -23.45 -5.18 25.03
N ILE A 59 -23.22 -5.57 23.77
CA ILE A 59 -21.87 -5.82 23.23
C ILE A 59 -21.07 -4.52 23.25
N LEU A 60 -21.69 -3.44 22.78
CA LEU A 60 -21.05 -2.14 22.67
C LEU A 60 -20.70 -1.55 24.04
N GLU A 61 -21.57 -1.69 25.04
CA GLU A 61 -21.30 -1.30 26.43
C GLU A 61 -20.18 -2.14 27.05
N ALA A 62 -20.21 -3.47 26.86
CA ALA A 62 -19.17 -4.36 27.36
C ALA A 62 -17.78 -3.98 26.83
N PHE A 63 -17.65 -3.71 25.52
CA PHE A 63 -16.38 -3.30 24.96
C PHE A 63 -15.98 -1.87 25.39
N LYS A 64 -16.92 -0.92 25.42
CA LYS A 64 -16.63 0.45 25.88
C LYS A 64 -16.17 0.50 27.33
N ALA A 65 -16.73 -0.34 28.20
CA ALA A 65 -16.33 -0.45 29.60
C ALA A 65 -14.86 -0.86 29.77
N THR A 66 -14.26 -1.53 28.76
CA THR A 66 -12.84 -1.87 28.77
C THR A 66 -11.92 -0.65 28.61
N GLY A 67 -12.45 0.51 28.21
CA GLY A 67 -11.73 1.79 28.15
C GLY A 67 -11.12 2.10 26.78
N PRO A 68 -10.04 2.91 26.73
CA PRO A 68 -9.40 3.30 25.47
C PRO A 68 -9.02 2.10 24.61
N ARG A 69 -9.11 2.24 23.28
CA ARG A 69 -8.86 1.18 22.28
C ARG A 69 -9.88 0.03 22.29
N TRP A 70 -11.08 0.23 22.84
CA TRP A 70 -12.16 -0.78 22.78
C TRP A 70 -12.45 -1.28 21.35
N GLN A 71 -12.40 -0.41 20.34
CA GLN A 71 -12.59 -0.82 18.93
C GLN A 71 -11.49 -1.79 18.45
N SER A 72 -10.23 -1.55 18.84
CA SER A 72 -9.13 -2.45 18.52
C SER A 72 -9.30 -3.81 19.23
N ARG A 73 -9.86 -3.82 20.44
CA ARG A 73 -10.18 -5.03 21.19
C ARG A 73 -11.33 -5.80 20.57
N LEU A 74 -12.39 -5.11 20.12
CA LEU A 74 -13.48 -5.71 19.36
C LEU A 74 -12.94 -6.40 18.10
N ASN A 75 -12.11 -5.71 17.32
CA ASN A 75 -11.49 -6.31 16.14
C ASN A 75 -10.58 -7.50 16.47
N ALA A 76 -9.87 -7.48 17.61
CA ALA A 76 -9.07 -8.61 18.06
C ALA A 76 -9.95 -9.80 18.48
N ALA A 77 -11.07 -9.56 19.16
CA ALA A 77 -12.03 -10.58 19.56
C ALA A 77 -12.68 -11.25 18.34
N VAL A 78 -13.12 -10.47 17.36
CA VAL A 78 -13.67 -11.00 16.10
C VAL A 78 -12.61 -11.82 15.36
N ARG A 79 -11.36 -11.35 15.29
CA ARG A 79 -10.27 -12.10 14.69
C ARG A 79 -9.99 -13.42 15.41
N ASP A 80 -10.10 -13.44 16.74
CA ASP A 80 -9.87 -14.64 17.52
C ASP A 80 -11.00 -15.66 17.34
N TRP A 81 -12.24 -15.19 17.32
CA TRP A 81 -13.42 -16.01 17.01
C TRP A 81 -13.31 -16.67 15.63
N LEU A 82 -12.85 -15.94 14.62
CA LEU A 82 -12.63 -16.46 13.26
C LEU A 82 -11.52 -17.53 13.14
N LYS A 83 -10.67 -17.73 14.17
CA LYS A 83 -9.70 -18.84 14.16
C LYS A 83 -10.36 -20.17 14.51
N THR A 84 -11.46 -20.12 15.25
CA THR A 84 -12.12 -21.30 15.82
C THR A 84 -13.50 -21.55 15.22
N HIS A 85 -14.09 -20.56 14.56
CA HIS A 85 -15.43 -20.62 14.00
C HIS A 85 -15.45 -20.07 12.57
N SER A 86 -16.38 -20.58 11.77
CA SER A 86 -16.65 -20.07 10.43
C SER A 86 -17.89 -19.16 10.44
N PRO A 87 -17.90 -18.02 9.74
CA PRO A 87 -19.10 -17.16 9.65
C PRO A 87 -20.35 -17.88 9.14
N ASP A 88 -20.18 -18.89 8.27
CA ASP A 88 -21.26 -19.70 7.71
C ASP A 88 -22.00 -20.57 8.74
N GLU A 89 -21.38 -20.79 9.91
CA GLU A 89 -21.98 -21.56 11.01
C GLU A 89 -22.93 -20.71 11.85
N VAL A 90 -22.83 -19.38 11.76
CA VAL A 90 -23.69 -18.44 12.50
C VAL A 90 -25.05 -18.38 11.80
N THR A 91 -26.04 -19.04 12.39
CA THR A 91 -27.44 -18.88 11.99
C THR A 91 -28.01 -17.65 12.69
N ILE A 92 -28.54 -16.71 11.92
CA ILE A 92 -29.16 -15.46 12.37
C ILE A 92 -30.67 -15.60 12.60
#